data_AF-A0A512JE51-F1
#
_entry.id   AF-A0A512JE51-F1
#
_cell.length_a   1.000
_cell.length_b   1.000
_cell.length_c   1.000
_cell.angle_alpha   90.00
_cell.angle_beta   90.00
_cell.angle_gamma   90.00
#
_symmetry.space_group_name_H-M   'P 1'
#
loop_
_entity.id
_entity.type
_entity.pdbx_description
1 polymer ?
#
loop_
_entity_poly.entity_id
_entity_poly.type
_entity_poly.pdbx_seq_one_letter_code
_entity_poly.pdbx_strand_id
1 'polypeptide(L)'
;MTAGPFDHILNWRLLAGSHAFPGPDGGTCINEAAIVAAGLPYKAIQATEDCPPCFSRPLAAYALGINDAMPDAERPRLMAFVLRLSGSADSEVVETERTEFLALESVRRILPPLLDTAGLPALAARCEIAAGSTDAMAAARTAESQGAVLAQAASHRRAWLQGARLAAVSRTATAAVRAFGDARCAAEVAEGAAPFAEGIWLMAVAILDEALAIGRQAPEIDLLRARERLDAARASSVGA
;
A
#
# COMPACT_ATOMS: atom_id res chain seq x y z
N MET A 1 28.37 -18.02 -8.77
CA MET A 1 27.21 -17.82 -7.89
C MET A 1 25.98 -18.05 -8.76
N THR A 2 25.29 -19.16 -8.56
CA THR A 2 24.09 -19.50 -9.34
C THR A 2 22.92 -18.69 -8.81
N ALA A 3 22.36 -17.86 -9.68
CA ALA A 3 21.19 -17.04 -9.40
C ALA A 3 20.04 -17.92 -8.87
N GLY A 4 19.44 -17.53 -7.75
CA GLY A 4 18.33 -18.26 -7.15
C GLY A 4 17.08 -18.20 -8.03
N PRO A 5 16.08 -19.07 -7.82
CA PRO A 5 14.83 -19.06 -8.61
C PRO A 5 14.08 -17.71 -8.57
N PHE A 6 14.36 -16.86 -7.59
CA PHE A 6 13.83 -15.50 -7.49
C PHE A 6 14.56 -14.47 -8.36
N ASP A 7 15.83 -14.67 -8.70
CA ASP A 7 16.71 -13.63 -9.27
C ASP A 7 16.31 -13.14 -10.68
N HIS A 8 15.33 -13.77 -11.31
CA HIS A 8 14.87 -13.42 -12.65
C HIS A 8 13.44 -12.85 -12.69
N ILE A 9 12.59 -13.17 -11.70
CA ILE A 9 11.41 -12.34 -11.37
C ILE A 9 11.88 -10.93 -10.98
N LEU A 10 13.10 -10.80 -10.41
CA LEU A 10 13.74 -9.52 -10.09
C LEU A 10 14.01 -8.59 -11.30
N ASN A 11 13.95 -9.08 -12.54
CA ASN A 11 14.14 -8.21 -13.71
C ASN A 11 12.86 -7.50 -14.16
N TRP A 12 11.70 -7.83 -13.58
CA TRP A 12 10.48 -7.06 -13.77
C TRP A 12 10.48 -5.87 -12.83
N ARG A 13 10.38 -4.66 -13.39
CA ARG A 13 10.39 -3.43 -12.58
C ARG A 13 8.97 -2.99 -12.28
N LEU A 14 8.64 -2.82 -11.00
CA LEU A 14 7.41 -2.14 -10.65
C LEU A 14 7.54 -0.64 -10.89
N LEU A 15 6.55 -0.06 -11.55
CA LEU A 15 6.45 1.36 -11.88
C LEU A 15 5.20 1.96 -11.22
N ALA A 16 5.24 3.26 -10.96
CA ALA A 16 4.07 4.00 -10.49
C ALA A 16 3.12 4.33 -11.66
N GLY A 17 1.81 4.31 -11.41
CA GLY A 17 0.80 4.62 -12.40
C GLY A 17 0.48 3.48 -13.39
N SER A 18 -0.39 3.77 -14.36
CA SER A 18 -0.88 2.80 -15.34
C SER A 18 -0.06 2.79 -16.62
N HIS A 19 -0.04 1.65 -17.33
CA HIS A 19 0.76 1.47 -18.54
C HIS A 19 -0.07 0.87 -19.67
N ALA A 20 0.15 1.29 -20.92
CA ALA A 20 -0.62 0.82 -22.07
C ALA A 20 -0.28 -0.62 -22.50
N PHE A 21 0.95 -1.05 -22.21
CA PHE A 21 1.54 -2.39 -22.38
C PHE A 21 2.90 -2.35 -21.65
N PRO A 22 3.48 -3.46 -21.12
CA PRO A 22 4.79 -3.38 -20.46
C PRO A 22 5.76 -2.64 -21.37
N GLY A 23 6.32 -1.53 -20.86
CA GLY A 23 7.24 -0.69 -21.63
C GLY A 23 8.51 -1.45 -22.04
N PRO A 24 9.44 -0.81 -22.75
CA PRO A 24 10.70 -1.45 -23.17
C PRO A 24 11.51 -2.01 -21.99
N ASP A 25 11.33 -1.44 -20.78
CA ASP A 25 11.95 -1.91 -19.54
C ASP A 25 11.21 -3.09 -18.86
N GLY A 26 10.10 -3.56 -19.45
CA GLY A 26 9.27 -4.63 -18.87
C GLY A 26 8.61 -4.24 -17.55
N GLY A 27 8.34 -2.95 -17.32
CA GLY A 27 7.79 -2.46 -16.07
C GLY A 27 6.31 -2.09 -16.15
N THR A 28 5.59 -2.34 -15.05
CA THR A 28 4.15 -2.07 -14.90
C THR A 28 3.82 -1.77 -13.43
N CYS A 29 2.59 -1.37 -13.11
CA CYS A 29 2.17 -1.36 -11.71
C CYS A 29 2.07 -2.78 -11.14
N ILE A 30 1.94 -2.91 -9.82
CA ILE A 30 1.85 -4.21 -9.14
C ILE A 30 0.66 -5.06 -9.61
N ASN A 31 -0.50 -4.44 -9.83
CA ASN A 31 -1.71 -5.16 -10.26
C ASN A 31 -1.57 -5.66 -11.72
N GLU A 32 -1.00 -4.83 -12.60
CA GLU A 32 -0.66 -5.20 -13.97
C GLU A 32 0.37 -6.35 -13.99
N ALA A 33 1.39 -6.31 -13.12
CA ALA A 33 2.37 -7.37 -12.99
C ALA A 33 1.71 -8.69 -12.55
N ALA A 34 0.77 -8.62 -11.61
CA ALA A 34 0.01 -9.77 -11.13
C ALA A 34 -0.89 -10.38 -12.22
N ILE A 35 -1.48 -9.55 -13.10
CA ILE A 35 -2.24 -10.00 -14.27
C ILE A 35 -1.35 -10.82 -15.21
N VAL A 36 -0.17 -10.28 -15.54
CA VAL A 36 0.80 -10.96 -16.44
C VAL A 36 1.28 -12.27 -15.81
N ALA A 37 1.67 -12.25 -14.53
CA ALA A 37 2.18 -13.42 -13.83
C ALA A 37 1.12 -14.55 -13.74
N ALA A 38 -0.14 -14.19 -13.52
CA ALA A 38 -1.27 -15.12 -13.52
C ALA A 38 -1.63 -15.65 -14.92
N GLY A 39 -1.10 -15.05 -15.99
CA GLY A 39 -1.43 -15.41 -17.37
C GLY A 39 -2.82 -14.96 -17.78
N LEU A 40 -3.35 -13.92 -17.13
CA LEU A 40 -4.62 -13.29 -17.48
C LEU A 40 -4.43 -12.35 -18.68
N PRO A 41 -5.49 -12.07 -19.44
CA PRO A 41 -5.43 -11.06 -20.50
C PRO A 41 -4.97 -9.72 -19.93
N TYR A 42 -3.91 -9.15 -20.52
CA TYR A 42 -3.38 -7.87 -20.08
C TYR A 42 -4.43 -6.76 -20.20
N LYS A 43 -4.50 -5.91 -19.19
CA LYS A 43 -5.32 -4.70 -19.17
C LYS A 43 -4.58 -3.63 -18.36
N ALA A 44 -4.50 -2.41 -18.89
CA ALA A 44 -4.04 -1.25 -18.15
C ALA A 44 -4.95 -1.00 -16.94
N ILE A 45 -4.37 -0.77 -15.76
CA ILE A 45 -5.13 -0.57 -14.52
C ILE A 45 -5.09 0.90 -14.15
N GLN A 46 -6.15 1.64 -14.48
CA GLN A 46 -6.28 3.06 -14.13
C GLN A 46 -6.97 3.26 -12.78
N ALA A 47 -7.86 2.34 -12.41
CA ALA A 47 -8.52 2.30 -11.13
C ALA A 47 -8.64 0.86 -10.60
N THR A 48 -8.92 0.69 -9.30
CA THR A 48 -9.06 -0.64 -8.70
C THR A 48 -10.14 -1.46 -9.40
N GLU A 49 -11.20 -0.81 -9.89
CA GLU A 49 -12.32 -1.40 -10.63
C GLU A 49 -11.87 -2.08 -11.93
N ASP A 50 -10.73 -1.65 -12.50
CA ASP A 50 -10.17 -2.27 -13.69
C ASP A 50 -9.60 -3.67 -13.46
N CYS A 51 -9.30 -4.02 -12.20
CA CYS A 51 -8.73 -5.32 -11.86
C CYS A 51 -9.69 -6.47 -12.24
N PRO A 52 -9.17 -7.63 -12.65
CA PRO A 52 -9.99 -8.81 -12.91
C PRO A 52 -10.82 -9.22 -11.67
N PRO A 53 -12.02 -9.81 -11.84
CA PRO A 53 -12.89 -10.19 -10.71
C PRO A 53 -12.27 -11.17 -9.71
N CYS A 54 -11.20 -11.88 -10.08
CA CYS A 54 -10.47 -12.76 -9.17
C CYS A 54 -9.53 -12.02 -8.20
N PHE A 55 -9.39 -10.69 -8.30
CA PHE A 55 -8.59 -9.87 -7.40
C PHE A 55 -9.49 -9.32 -6.29
N SER A 56 -9.04 -9.47 -5.03
CA SER A 56 -9.62 -8.74 -3.92
C SER A 56 -9.49 -7.24 -4.18
N ARG A 57 -10.61 -6.54 -4.22
CA ARG A 57 -10.65 -5.08 -4.41
C ARG A 57 -9.88 -4.32 -3.34
N PRO A 58 -10.07 -4.56 -2.03
CA PRO A 58 -9.31 -3.84 -1.01
C PRO A 58 -7.81 -4.11 -1.07
N LEU A 59 -7.39 -5.36 -1.30
CA LEU A 59 -5.97 -5.70 -1.40
C LEU A 59 -5.33 -5.08 -2.65
N ALA A 60 -6.01 -5.13 -3.80
CA ALA A 60 -5.54 -4.51 -5.03
C ALA A 60 -5.46 -2.98 -4.92
N ALA A 61 -6.41 -2.34 -4.23
CA ALA A 61 -6.41 -0.90 -3.99
C ALA A 61 -5.24 -0.46 -3.10
N TYR A 62 -5.04 -1.15 -1.98
CA TYR A 62 -3.96 -0.89 -1.05
C TYR A 62 -2.59 -1.14 -1.68
N ALA A 63 -2.42 -2.28 -2.35
CA ALA A 63 -1.19 -2.66 -3.03
C ALA A 63 -0.81 -1.65 -4.12
N LEU A 64 -1.77 -1.21 -4.93
CA LEU A 64 -1.55 -0.15 -5.91
C LEU A 64 -1.15 1.17 -5.22
N GLY A 65 -1.76 1.48 -4.07
CA GLY A 65 -1.46 2.67 -3.28
C GLY A 65 -0.02 2.75 -2.83
N ILE A 66 0.43 1.70 -2.16
CA ILE A 66 1.81 1.67 -1.69
C ILE A 66 2.80 1.52 -2.86
N ASN A 67 2.41 0.87 -3.98
CA ASN A 67 3.23 0.80 -5.18
C ASN A 67 3.51 2.19 -5.77
N ASP A 68 2.47 3.02 -5.91
CA ASP A 68 2.59 4.35 -6.50
C ASP A 68 3.34 5.33 -5.60
N ALA A 69 3.16 5.19 -4.28
CA ALA A 69 3.77 6.07 -3.29
C ALA A 69 5.21 5.69 -2.93
N MET A 70 5.60 4.41 -3.03
CA MET A 70 6.94 3.95 -2.69
C MET A 70 8.00 4.57 -3.60
N PRO A 71 9.14 5.03 -3.05
CA PRO A 71 10.33 5.31 -3.84
C PRO A 71 10.83 4.07 -4.59
N ASP A 72 11.56 4.28 -5.68
CA ASP A 72 12.07 3.21 -6.54
C ASP A 72 12.91 2.16 -5.80
N ALA A 73 13.63 2.57 -4.74
CA ALA A 73 14.44 1.65 -3.93
C ALA A 73 13.60 0.73 -3.02
N GLU A 74 12.37 1.13 -2.67
CA GLU A 74 11.50 0.38 -1.76
C GLU A 74 10.52 -0.53 -2.52
N ARG A 75 10.12 -0.12 -3.73
CA ARG A 75 9.11 -0.82 -4.54
C ARG A 75 9.43 -2.29 -4.86
N PRO A 76 10.69 -2.74 -5.04
CA PRO A 76 11.00 -4.16 -5.27
C PRO A 76 10.49 -5.10 -4.17
N ARG A 77 10.27 -4.62 -2.94
CA ARG A 77 9.66 -5.41 -1.86
C ARG A 77 8.28 -5.96 -2.23
N LEU A 78 7.57 -5.26 -3.11
CA LEU A 78 6.21 -5.63 -3.50
C LEU A 78 6.17 -6.81 -4.48
N MET A 79 7.31 -7.22 -5.05
CA MET A 79 7.36 -8.37 -5.95
C MET A 79 6.89 -9.67 -5.29
N ALA A 80 7.05 -9.80 -3.97
CA ALA A 80 6.55 -10.94 -3.22
C ALA A 80 5.01 -11.12 -3.30
N PHE A 81 4.26 -10.06 -3.64
CA PHE A 81 2.80 -10.08 -3.70
C PHE A 81 2.24 -10.26 -5.11
N VAL A 82 3.06 -10.09 -6.15
CA VAL A 82 2.64 -10.23 -7.56
C VAL A 82 1.94 -11.57 -7.81
N LEU A 83 2.38 -12.62 -7.14
CA LEU A 83 1.80 -13.97 -7.27
C LEU A 83 0.62 -14.24 -6.35
N ARG A 84 0.33 -13.34 -5.42
CA ARG A 84 -0.65 -13.53 -4.33
C ARG A 84 -1.92 -12.69 -4.51
N LEU A 85 -1.91 -11.73 -5.44
CA LEU A 85 -3.07 -10.88 -5.72
C LEU A 85 -4.10 -11.57 -6.62
N SER A 86 -3.67 -12.29 -7.65
CA SER A 86 -4.60 -12.98 -8.56
C SER A 86 -5.22 -14.21 -7.88
N GLY A 87 -6.53 -14.23 -7.73
CA GLY A 87 -7.25 -15.31 -7.04
C GLY A 87 -7.52 -15.03 -5.56
N SER A 88 -7.19 -13.83 -5.07
CA SER A 88 -7.43 -13.40 -3.69
C SER A 88 -8.87 -12.96 -3.41
N ALA A 89 -9.69 -12.72 -4.43
CA ALA A 89 -11.07 -12.27 -4.25
C ALA A 89 -11.91 -13.25 -3.42
N ASP A 90 -12.70 -12.72 -2.51
CA ASP A 90 -13.57 -13.47 -1.62
C ASP A 90 -14.96 -12.81 -1.50
N SER A 91 -15.79 -13.32 -0.59
CA SER A 91 -17.09 -12.77 -0.23
C SER A 91 -16.96 -11.34 0.31
N GLU A 92 -18.03 -10.55 0.14
CA GLU A 92 -18.11 -9.16 0.61
C GLU A 92 -17.81 -9.00 2.11
N VAL A 93 -18.17 -10.01 2.92
CA VAL A 93 -17.87 -10.03 4.37
C VAL A 93 -16.35 -10.04 4.61
N VAL A 94 -15.63 -10.90 3.89
CA VAL A 94 -14.15 -10.99 3.98
C VAL A 94 -13.49 -9.73 3.41
N GLU A 95 -14.02 -9.17 2.33
CA GLU A 95 -13.46 -7.92 1.77
C GLU A 95 -13.70 -6.72 2.70
N THR A 96 -14.80 -6.70 3.44
CA THR A 96 -15.05 -5.72 4.51
C THR A 96 -14.05 -5.91 5.64
N GLU A 97 -13.84 -7.15 6.10
CA GLU A 97 -12.86 -7.47 7.15
C GLU A 97 -11.44 -7.03 6.76
N ARG A 98 -11.02 -7.27 5.51
CA ARG A 98 -9.75 -6.79 4.98
C ARG A 98 -9.64 -5.27 5.00
N THR A 99 -10.71 -4.57 4.61
CA THR A 99 -10.73 -3.09 4.61
C THR A 99 -10.59 -2.56 6.03
N GLU A 100 -11.35 -3.11 6.98
CA GLU A 100 -11.28 -2.74 8.39
C GLU A 100 -9.90 -3.03 8.99
N PHE A 101 -9.31 -4.19 8.67
CA PHE A 101 -7.96 -4.56 9.09
C PHE A 101 -6.91 -3.56 8.58
N LEU A 102 -6.92 -3.25 7.28
CA LEU A 102 -6.00 -2.29 6.66
C LEU A 102 -6.10 -0.91 7.33
N ALA A 103 -7.31 -0.45 7.61
CA ALA A 103 -7.56 0.82 8.28
C ALA A 103 -7.07 0.82 9.74
N LEU A 104 -7.46 -0.21 10.50
CA LEU A 104 -7.11 -0.35 11.91
C LEU A 104 -5.60 -0.40 12.10
N GLU A 105 -4.90 -1.23 11.33
CA GLU A 105 -3.45 -1.39 11.48
C GLU A 105 -2.68 -0.18 10.92
N SER A 106 -3.23 0.57 9.97
CA SER A 106 -2.69 1.87 9.58
C SER A 106 -2.75 2.88 10.73
N VAL A 107 -3.85 2.91 11.50
CA VAL A 107 -3.93 3.74 12.71
C VAL A 107 -2.99 3.24 13.79
N ARG A 108 -2.92 1.94 14.03
CA ARG A 108 -2.17 1.37 15.17
C ARG A 108 -0.67 1.28 14.97
N ARG A 109 -0.20 1.19 13.71
CA ARG A 109 1.22 0.93 13.40
C ARG A 109 1.88 2.06 12.62
N ILE A 110 1.17 2.70 11.68
CA ILE A 110 1.76 3.69 10.77
C ILE A 110 1.63 5.12 11.30
N LEU A 111 0.46 5.47 11.84
CA LEU A 111 0.23 6.82 12.39
C LEU A 111 1.08 7.16 13.64
N PRO A 112 1.38 6.24 14.59
CA PRO A 112 2.09 6.57 15.82
C PRO A 112 3.52 7.11 15.61
N PRO A 113 4.38 6.52 14.75
CA PRO A 113 5.72 7.08 14.49
C PRO A 113 5.71 8.53 13.98
N LEU A 114 4.71 8.88 13.16
CA LEU A 114 4.51 10.26 12.69
C LEU A 114 4.08 11.18 13.84
N LEU A 115 3.17 10.72 14.70
CA LEU A 115 2.71 11.46 15.87
C LEU A 115 3.85 11.71 16.86
N ASP A 116 4.69 10.71 17.13
CA ASP A 116 5.88 10.86 17.98
C ASP A 116 6.86 11.89 17.42
N THR A 117 7.16 11.79 16.12
CA THR A 117 8.04 12.75 15.43
C THR A 117 7.47 14.17 15.44
N ALA A 118 6.13 14.30 15.45
CA ALA A 118 5.43 15.57 15.59
C ALA A 118 5.28 16.05 17.05
N GLY A 119 5.79 15.30 18.03
CA GLY A 119 5.73 15.68 19.45
C GLY A 119 4.36 15.43 20.11
N LEU A 120 3.62 14.42 19.65
CA LEU A 120 2.30 14.04 20.16
C LEU A 120 2.26 12.60 20.73
N PRO A 121 3.16 12.22 21.66
CA PRO A 121 3.32 10.82 22.09
C PRO A 121 2.10 10.26 22.83
N ALA A 122 1.35 11.10 23.56
CA ALA A 122 0.12 10.66 24.20
C ALA A 122 -0.95 10.25 23.18
N LEU A 123 -0.94 10.84 21.99
CA LEU A 123 -1.85 10.48 20.91
C LEU A 123 -1.34 9.26 20.13
N ALA A 124 -0.02 9.15 19.96
CA ALA A 124 0.62 7.94 19.42
C ALA A 124 0.22 6.70 20.25
N ALA A 125 0.40 6.76 21.58
CA ALA A 125 0.01 5.68 22.49
C ALA A 125 -1.48 5.33 22.40
N ARG A 126 -2.37 6.34 22.25
CA ARG A 126 -3.81 6.10 22.06
C ARG A 126 -4.12 5.37 20.75
N CYS A 127 -3.40 5.68 19.68
CA CYS A 127 -3.52 4.98 18.41
C CYS A 127 -3.06 3.52 18.54
N GLU A 128 -1.92 3.26 19.18
CA GLU A 128 -1.35 1.90 19.33
C GLU A 128 -2.27 0.94 20.09
N ILE A 129 -2.89 1.41 21.18
CA ILE A 129 -3.74 0.61 22.05
C ILE A 129 -5.21 0.54 21.61
N ALA A 130 -5.56 1.15 20.47
CA ALA A 130 -6.93 1.13 19.97
C ALA A 130 -7.42 -0.32 19.79
N ALA A 131 -8.48 -0.69 20.53
CA ALA A 131 -8.95 -2.08 20.60
C ALA A 131 -9.76 -2.51 19.36
N GLY A 132 -10.22 -1.56 18.55
CA GLY A 132 -10.97 -1.81 17.33
C GLY A 132 -11.29 -0.52 16.57
N SER A 133 -12.10 -0.65 15.53
CA SER A 133 -12.38 0.42 14.55
C SER A 133 -12.89 1.71 15.19
N THR A 134 -13.82 1.63 16.14
CA THR A 134 -14.38 2.82 16.82
C THR A 134 -13.30 3.63 17.55
N ASP A 135 -12.46 2.97 18.34
CA ASP A 135 -11.41 3.63 19.11
C ASP A 135 -10.32 4.19 18.20
N ALA A 136 -9.95 3.43 17.16
CA ALA A 136 -8.98 3.84 16.16
C ALA A 136 -9.46 5.07 15.38
N MET A 137 -10.72 5.08 14.93
CA MET A 137 -11.33 6.25 14.28
C MET A 137 -11.37 7.47 15.21
N ALA A 138 -11.70 7.28 16.49
CA ALA A 138 -11.74 8.37 17.46
C ALA A 138 -10.34 8.96 17.72
N ALA A 139 -9.31 8.11 17.81
CA ALA A 139 -7.92 8.52 17.93
C ALA A 139 -7.45 9.28 16.67
N ALA A 140 -7.73 8.76 15.48
CA ALA A 140 -7.40 9.41 14.21
C ALA A 140 -8.09 10.78 14.05
N ARG A 141 -9.39 10.91 14.38
CA ARG A 141 -10.08 12.23 14.37
C ARG A 141 -9.48 13.22 15.36
N THR A 142 -9.01 12.72 16.50
CA THR A 142 -8.28 13.58 17.46
C THR A 142 -6.95 14.04 16.84
N ALA A 143 -6.22 13.16 16.15
CA ALA A 143 -4.96 13.50 15.48
C ALA A 143 -5.16 14.50 14.34
N GLU A 144 -6.21 14.31 13.54
CA GLU A 144 -6.61 15.22 12.48
C GLU A 144 -6.81 16.65 13.02
N SER A 145 -7.68 16.78 14.02
CA SER A 145 -8.06 18.08 14.59
C SER A 145 -6.90 18.76 15.33
N GLN A 146 -6.16 18.03 16.17
CA GLN A 146 -5.01 18.57 16.88
C GLN A 146 -3.87 18.94 15.93
N GLY A 147 -3.57 18.09 14.94
CA GLY A 147 -2.57 18.36 13.91
C GLY A 147 -2.86 19.67 13.18
N ALA A 148 -4.12 19.90 12.76
CA ALA A 148 -4.53 21.13 12.08
C ALA A 148 -4.32 22.38 12.95
N VAL A 149 -4.83 22.35 14.19
CA VAL A 149 -4.75 23.50 15.11
C VAL A 149 -3.29 23.82 15.46
N LEU A 150 -2.51 22.78 15.79
CA LEU A 150 -1.11 22.97 16.18
C LEU A 150 -0.23 23.38 14.99
N ALA A 151 -0.50 22.88 13.78
CA ALA A 151 0.20 23.30 12.57
C ALA A 151 -0.01 24.80 12.32
N GLN A 152 -1.25 25.29 12.44
CA GLN A 152 -1.55 26.72 12.31
C GLN A 152 -0.80 27.55 13.36
N ALA A 153 -0.81 27.11 14.62
CA ALA A 153 -0.10 27.78 15.70
C ALA A 153 1.43 27.77 15.51
N ALA A 154 1.99 26.70 14.95
CA ALA A 154 3.40 26.62 14.59
C ALA A 154 3.75 27.58 13.44
N SER A 155 2.89 27.67 12.41
CA SER A 155 3.03 28.62 11.30
C SER A 155 3.04 30.07 11.77
N HIS A 156 2.11 30.46 12.66
CA HIS A 156 2.08 31.80 13.25
C HIS A 156 3.37 32.15 14.01
N ARG A 157 4.01 31.15 14.63
CA ARG A 157 5.30 31.30 15.32
C ARG A 157 6.51 31.08 14.42
N ARG A 158 6.31 30.91 13.10
CA ARG A 158 7.36 30.61 12.11
C ARG A 158 8.19 29.36 12.44
N ALA A 159 7.59 28.41 13.16
CA ALA A 159 8.19 27.11 13.47
C ALA A 159 7.94 26.14 12.31
N TRP A 160 8.53 26.42 11.14
CA TRP A 160 8.16 25.78 9.86
C TRP A 160 8.29 24.26 9.85
N LEU A 161 9.39 23.71 10.36
CA LEU A 161 9.61 22.25 10.42
C LEU A 161 8.55 21.55 11.27
N GLN A 162 8.26 22.12 12.44
CA GLN A 162 7.22 21.60 13.33
C GLN A 162 5.83 21.74 12.70
N GLY A 163 5.55 22.86 12.06
CA GLY A 163 4.31 23.08 11.32
C GLY A 163 4.11 22.07 10.18
N ALA A 164 5.16 21.74 9.43
CA ALA A 164 5.11 20.74 8.37
C ALA A 164 4.77 19.34 8.90
N ARG A 165 5.39 18.91 10.01
CA ARG A 165 5.10 17.63 10.68
C ARG A 165 3.66 17.55 11.18
N LEU A 166 3.18 18.61 11.83
CA LEU A 166 1.80 18.67 12.33
C LEU A 166 0.76 18.74 11.21
N ALA A 167 1.08 19.41 10.10
CA ALA A 167 0.23 19.42 8.91
C ALA A 167 0.20 18.04 8.24
N ALA A 168 1.32 17.31 8.25
CA ALA A 168 1.37 15.92 7.82
C ALA A 168 0.50 15.05 8.73
N VAL A 169 0.62 15.15 10.06
CA VAL A 169 -0.28 14.46 11.01
C VAL A 169 -1.74 14.68 10.64
N SER A 170 -2.15 15.93 10.40
CA SER A 170 -3.53 16.24 10.07
C SER A 170 -4.01 15.51 8.81
N ARG A 171 -3.27 15.63 7.70
CA ARG A 171 -3.63 14.98 6.42
C ARG A 171 -3.59 13.45 6.52
N THR A 172 -2.55 12.89 7.11
CA THR A 172 -2.37 11.45 7.30
C THR A 172 -3.48 10.88 8.19
N ALA A 173 -3.90 11.60 9.22
CA ALA A 173 -5.02 11.21 10.06
C ALA A 173 -6.38 11.30 9.34
N THR A 174 -6.60 12.30 8.48
CA THR A 174 -7.78 12.35 7.59
C THR A 174 -7.83 11.11 6.69
N ALA A 175 -6.71 10.72 6.08
CA ALA A 175 -6.62 9.49 5.29
C ALA A 175 -6.93 8.25 6.15
N ALA A 176 -6.41 8.18 7.38
CA ALA A 176 -6.67 7.08 8.30
C ALA A 176 -8.16 6.96 8.70
N VAL A 177 -8.88 8.08 8.82
CA VAL A 177 -10.34 8.04 9.04
C VAL A 177 -11.07 7.52 7.80
N ARG A 178 -10.66 7.95 6.61
CA ARG A 178 -11.27 7.50 5.33
C ARG A 178 -10.96 6.05 5.03
N ALA A 179 -9.84 5.52 5.52
CA ALA A 179 -9.41 4.13 5.32
C ALA A 179 -10.46 3.10 5.73
N PHE A 180 -11.30 3.41 6.73
CA PHE A 180 -12.37 2.52 7.18
C PHE A 180 -13.50 2.32 6.15
N GLY A 181 -13.55 3.12 5.09
CA GLY A 181 -14.47 2.92 3.95
C GLY A 181 -13.77 2.76 2.60
N ASP A 182 -12.44 2.89 2.56
CA ASP A 182 -11.67 2.85 1.32
C ASP A 182 -10.22 2.40 1.59
N ALA A 183 -9.89 1.18 1.20
CA ALA A 183 -8.57 0.59 1.39
C ALA A 183 -7.43 1.37 0.70
N ARG A 184 -7.70 2.18 -0.34
CA ARG A 184 -6.66 3.05 -0.94
C ARG A 184 -6.21 4.12 0.06
N CYS A 185 -7.14 4.65 0.85
CA CYS A 185 -6.81 5.64 1.87
C CYS A 185 -5.90 5.08 2.97
N ALA A 186 -5.92 3.76 3.24
CA ALA A 186 -4.94 3.14 4.14
C ALA A 186 -3.50 3.23 3.58
N ALA A 187 -3.33 3.15 2.26
CA ALA A 187 -2.02 3.35 1.64
C ALA A 187 -1.56 4.81 1.70
N GLU A 188 -2.49 5.77 1.60
CA GLU A 188 -2.21 7.20 1.79
C GLU A 188 -1.70 7.50 3.21
N VAL A 189 -2.08 6.71 4.23
CA VAL A 189 -1.49 6.81 5.58
C VAL A 189 0.01 6.53 5.54
N ALA A 190 0.43 5.48 4.82
CA ALA A 190 1.84 5.15 4.65
C ALA A 190 2.58 6.25 3.87
N GLU A 191 2.00 6.74 2.76
CA GLU A 191 2.54 7.84 1.97
C GLU A 191 2.75 9.11 2.82
N GLY A 192 1.77 9.47 3.63
CA GLY A 192 1.84 10.67 4.47
C GLY A 192 2.83 10.56 5.63
N ALA A 193 3.08 9.36 6.15
CA ALA A 193 3.99 9.12 7.27
C ALA A 193 5.45 8.91 6.84
N ALA A 194 5.69 8.25 5.70
CA ALA A 194 7.02 7.83 5.25
C ALA A 194 8.08 8.96 5.12
N PRO A 195 7.73 10.20 4.72
CA PRO A 195 8.72 11.29 4.70
C PRO A 195 9.23 11.73 6.07
N PHE A 196 8.55 11.34 7.16
CA PHE A 196 8.83 11.83 8.51
C PHE A 196 9.21 10.72 9.49
N ALA A 197 8.92 9.47 9.18
CA ALA A 197 9.22 8.33 10.04
C ALA A 197 9.88 7.20 9.25
N GLU A 198 10.89 6.57 9.86
CA GLU A 198 11.59 5.43 9.26
C GLU A 198 10.74 4.16 9.36
N GLY A 199 11.01 3.20 8.46
CA GLY A 199 10.38 1.87 8.51
C GLY A 199 8.92 1.81 8.08
N ILE A 200 8.29 2.93 7.71
CA ILE A 200 6.87 2.98 7.30
C ILE A 200 6.57 2.04 6.14
N TRP A 201 7.44 1.98 5.13
CA TRP A 201 7.26 1.07 4.00
C TRP A 201 7.33 -0.41 4.39
N LEU A 202 8.19 -0.76 5.34
CA LEU A 202 8.27 -2.12 5.87
C LEU A 202 6.98 -2.49 6.63
N MET A 203 6.44 -1.56 7.42
CA MET A 203 5.16 -1.76 8.12
C MET A 203 4.00 -1.91 7.13
N ALA A 204 3.95 -1.07 6.09
CA ALA A 204 2.91 -1.15 5.06
C ALA A 204 2.95 -2.49 4.29
N VAL A 205 4.15 -2.99 4.00
CA VAL A 205 4.35 -4.33 3.41
C VAL A 205 3.87 -5.43 4.35
N ALA A 206 4.20 -5.37 5.64
CA ALA A 206 3.74 -6.34 6.63
C ALA A 206 2.21 -6.33 6.78
N ILE A 207 1.60 -5.15 6.78
CA ILE A 207 0.13 -5.01 6.83
C ILE A 207 -0.52 -5.64 5.59
N LEU A 208 0.02 -5.43 4.38
CA LEU A 208 -0.48 -6.09 3.18
C LEU A 208 -0.35 -7.62 3.28
N ASP A 209 0.76 -8.12 3.81
CA ASP A 209 1.01 -9.55 4.00
C ASP A 209 -0.01 -10.19 4.96
N GLU A 210 -0.26 -9.54 6.10
CA GLU A 210 -1.26 -9.98 7.08
C GLU A 210 -2.68 -9.90 6.52
N ALA A 211 -3.02 -8.84 5.77
CA ALA A 211 -4.33 -8.70 5.14
C ALA A 211 -4.61 -9.77 4.07
N LEU A 212 -3.56 -10.20 3.33
CA LEU A 212 -3.64 -11.31 2.40
C LEU A 212 -3.95 -12.65 3.08
N ALA A 213 -3.65 -12.80 4.37
CA ALA A 213 -3.94 -14.02 5.12
C ALA A 213 -5.41 -14.11 5.60
N ILE A 214 -6.17 -13.01 5.54
CA ILE A 214 -7.58 -12.96 5.90
C ILE A 214 -8.41 -13.57 4.77
N GLY A 215 -9.14 -14.65 5.05
CA GLY A 215 -10.00 -15.34 4.10
C GLY A 215 -9.24 -16.09 2.99
N ARG A 216 -9.80 -16.10 1.79
CA ARG A 216 -9.26 -16.83 0.63
C ARG A 216 -7.91 -16.27 0.21
N GLN A 217 -6.93 -17.15 0.15
CA GLN A 217 -5.62 -16.88 -0.41
C GLN A 217 -5.58 -17.32 -1.87
N ALA A 218 -4.80 -16.59 -2.68
CA ALA A 218 -4.56 -16.98 -4.06
C ALA A 218 -4.02 -18.42 -4.14
N PRO A 219 -4.44 -19.20 -5.15
CA PRO A 219 -3.86 -20.51 -5.38
C PRO A 219 -2.37 -20.37 -5.68
N GLU A 220 -1.59 -21.40 -5.35
CA GLU A 220 -0.17 -21.41 -5.66
C GLU A 220 0.03 -21.26 -7.19
N ILE A 221 0.67 -20.17 -7.59
CA ILE A 221 1.08 -19.95 -8.98
C ILE A 221 2.48 -20.54 -9.13
N ASP A 222 2.64 -21.47 -10.08
CA ASP A 222 3.95 -22.01 -10.45
C ASP A 222 4.93 -20.88 -10.81
N LEU A 223 5.99 -20.75 -10.01
CA LEU A 223 7.02 -19.72 -10.13
C LEU A 223 7.70 -19.72 -11.49
N LEU A 224 7.98 -20.91 -12.06
CA LEU A 224 8.62 -21.03 -13.36
C LEU A 224 7.70 -20.53 -14.46
N ARG A 225 6.41 -20.90 -14.38
CA ARG A 225 5.41 -20.47 -15.35
C ARG A 225 5.12 -18.97 -15.26
N ALA A 226 5.05 -18.42 -14.06
CA ALA A 226 4.91 -16.98 -13.85
C ALA A 226 6.08 -16.20 -14.44
N ARG A 227 7.30 -16.71 -14.22
CA ARG A 227 8.52 -16.17 -14.81
C ARG A 227 8.48 -16.20 -16.34
N GLU A 228 8.16 -17.35 -16.95
CA GLU A 228 8.06 -17.48 -18.41
C GLU A 228 7.10 -16.46 -19.01
N ARG A 229 5.97 -16.18 -18.33
CA ARG A 229 4.99 -15.18 -18.76
C ARG A 229 5.54 -13.76 -18.69
N LEU A 230 6.22 -13.40 -17.59
CA LEU A 230 6.84 -12.09 -17.42
C LEU A 230 7.98 -11.88 -18.44
N ASP A 231 8.85 -12.89 -18.61
CA ASP A 231 9.95 -12.86 -19.59
C ASP A 231 9.41 -12.73 -21.03
N ALA A 232 8.34 -13.45 -21.38
CA ALA A 232 7.69 -13.37 -22.69
C ALA A 232 7.03 -12.02 -22.95
N ALA A 233 6.36 -11.44 -21.94
CA ALA A 233 5.75 -10.12 -22.03
C ALA A 233 6.80 -9.03 -22.27
N ARG A 234 7.96 -9.12 -21.61
CA ARG A 234 9.10 -8.21 -21.84
C ARG A 234 9.72 -8.39 -23.22
N ALA A 235 9.91 -9.62 -23.69
CA ALA A 235 10.48 -9.85 -25.03
C ALA A 235 9.59 -9.27 -26.14
N SER A 236 8.27 -9.31 -25.93
CA SER A 236 7.28 -8.75 -26.86
C SER A 236 7.30 -7.22 -26.93
N SER A 237 7.77 -6.52 -25.88
CA SER A 237 7.87 -5.06 -25.87
C SER A 237 9.15 -4.50 -26.52
N VAL A 238 10.16 -5.34 -26.76
CA VAL A 238 11.41 -4.98 -27.46
C VAL A 238 11.28 -5.11 -28.99
N GLY A 239 10.27 -5.86 -29.46
CA GLY A 239 10.04 -6.13 -30.89
C GLY A 239 8.94 -5.28 -31.56
N ALA A 240 8.31 -4.37 -30.82
CA ALA A 240 7.27 -3.44 -31.29
C ALA A 240 7.81 -2.01 -31.34
#